data_AF-A0A7H1J672-F1
#
_entry.id   AF-A0A7H1J672-F1
#
_cell.length_a   1.000
_cell.length_b   1.000
_cell.length_c   1.000
_cell.angle_alpha   90.00
_cell.angle_beta   90.00
_cell.angle_gamma   90.00
#
_symmetry.space_group_name_H-M   'P 1'
#
loop_
_entity.id
_entity.type
_entity.pdbx_description
1 polymer ?
#
loop_
_entity_poly.entity_id
_entity_poly.type
_entity_poly.pdbx_seq_one_letter_code
_entity_poly.pdbx_strand_id
1 'polypeptide(L)' 'MAFKAIQKLATTASFANWHQAQQAIEEIVDSLSGFRDVALFLGVKPDTVRLIEKQLDTCWQDNKGLLG' A
#
# COMPACT_ATOMS: atom_id res chain seq x y z
N MET A 1 -10.78 -4.15 12.06
CA MET A 1 -11.35 -5.38 11.45
C MET A 1 -10.54 -5.89 10.25
N ALA A 2 -9.77 -5.04 9.54
CA ALA A 2 -8.97 -5.44 8.37
C ALA A 2 -7.91 -6.52 8.65
N PHE A 3 -7.22 -6.46 9.79
CA PHE A 3 -6.09 -7.36 10.09
C PHE A 3 -6.42 -8.85 9.96
N LYS A 4 -7.49 -9.35 10.58
CA LYS A 4 -7.90 -10.76 10.47
C LYS A 4 -8.33 -11.16 9.05
N ALA A 5 -8.90 -10.22 8.28
CA ALA A 5 -9.31 -10.49 6.91
C ALA A 5 -8.09 -10.57 5.97
N ILE A 6 -7.14 -9.65 6.12
CA ILE A 6 -5.88 -9.63 5.38
C ILE A 6 -5.03 -10.87 5.72
N GLN A 7 -4.97 -11.27 6.99
CA GLN A 7 -4.27 -12.51 7.38
C GLN A 7 -4.87 -13.75 6.70
N LYS A 8 -6.20 -13.85 6.63
CA LYS A 8 -6.86 -14.93 5.89
C LYS A 8 -6.53 -14.89 4.40
N LEU A 9 -6.49 -13.71 3.79
CA LEU A 9 -6.10 -13.54 2.39
C LEU A 9 -4.64 -13.94 2.15
N ALA A 10 -3.73 -13.62 3.08
CA ALA A 10 -2.34 -14.02 2.99
C ALA A 10 -2.18 -15.55 2.97
N THR A 11 -2.97 -16.27 3.78
CA THR A 11 -3.03 -17.74 3.74
C THR A 11 -3.51 -18.25 2.39
N THR A 12 -4.55 -17.64 1.81
CA THR A 12 -5.06 -18.00 0.47
C THR A 12 -4.06 -17.68 -0.65
N ALA A 13 -3.26 -16.63 -0.50
CA ALA A 13 -2.21 -16.23 -1.42
C ALA A 13 -0.93 -17.09 -1.31
N SER A 14 -0.97 -18.19 -0.52
CA SER A 14 0.15 -19.11 -0.32
C SER A 14 1.40 -18.49 0.32
N PHE A 15 1.26 -17.40 1.07
CA PHE A 15 2.36 -16.93 1.92
C PHE A 15 2.61 -17.96 3.02
N ALA A 16 3.88 -18.36 3.19
CA ALA A 16 4.23 -19.41 4.15
C ALA A 16 4.05 -18.96 5.61
N ASN A 17 4.09 -17.65 5.87
CA ASN A 17 3.86 -17.05 7.17
C ASN A 17 3.46 -15.57 7.00
N TRP A 18 3.00 -14.95 8.10
CA TRP A 18 2.60 -13.54 8.10
C TRP A 18 3.75 -12.60 7.75
N HIS A 19 4.98 -12.92 8.16
CA HIS A 19 6.15 -12.08 7.89
C HIS A 19 6.43 -11.92 6.38
N GLN A 20 6.26 -12.98 5.59
CA GLN A 20 6.37 -12.88 4.12
C GLN A 20 5.27 -11.99 3.52
N ALA A 21 4.06 -12.04 4.08
CA ALA A 21 2.99 -11.15 3.65
C ALA A 21 3.29 -9.69 4.01
N GLN A 22 3.89 -9.44 5.18
CA GLN A 22 4.35 -8.11 5.59
C GLN A 22 5.42 -7.57 4.64
N GLN A 23 6.41 -8.38 4.29
CA GLN A 23 7.44 -8.00 3.30
C GLN A 23 6.84 -7.58 1.97
N ALA A 24 5.88 -8.36 1.44
CA ALA A 24 5.19 -8.00 0.20
C ALA A 24 4.39 -6.68 0.31
N ILE A 25 3.77 -6.43 1.47
CA ILE A 25 3.07 -5.15 1.72
C ILE A 25 4.07 -3.99 1.78
N GLU A 26 5.21 -4.18 2.46
CA GLU A 26 6.29 -3.19 2.57
C GLU A 26 6.88 -2.84 1.19
N GLU A 27 7.13 -3.84 0.33
CA GLU A 27 7.60 -3.62 -1.04
C GLU A 27 6.62 -2.77 -1.88
N ILE A 28 5.31 -2.97 -1.69
CA ILE A 28 4.28 -2.17 -2.35
C ILE A 28 4.28 -0.74 -1.80
N VAL A 29 4.35 -0.56 -0.48
CA VAL A 29 4.41 0.77 0.15
C VAL A 29 5.64 1.54 -0.33
N ASP A 30 6.80 0.88 -0.37
CA ASP A 30 8.04 1.47 -0.87
C ASP A 30 7.91 1.86 -2.35
N SER A 31 7.29 1.02 -3.18
CA SER A 31 7.03 1.33 -4.59
C SER A 31 6.10 2.55 -4.76
N LEU A 32 5.17 2.77 -3.83
CA LEU A 32 4.24 3.90 -3.85
C LEU A 32 4.89 5.21 -3.36
N SER A 33 6.01 5.16 -2.63
CA SER A 33 6.68 6.36 -2.11
C SER A 33 7.10 7.36 -3.20
N GLY A 34 7.41 6.87 -4.41
CA GLY A 34 7.76 7.68 -5.57
C GLY A 34 6.57 8.09 -6.46
N PHE A 35 5.34 7.77 -6.08
CA PHE A 35 4.15 7.98 -6.92
C PHE A 35 4.04 9.41 -7.46
N ARG A 36 4.21 10.40 -6.58
CA ARG A 36 4.07 11.82 -6.92
C ARG A 36 4.98 12.23 -8.08
N ASP A 37 6.26 11.93 -7.94
CA ASP A 37 7.29 12.34 -8.89
C ASP A 37 7.09 11.65 -10.24
N VAL A 38 6.78 10.35 -10.23
CA VAL A 38 6.48 9.59 -11.44
C VAL A 38 5.21 10.12 -12.12
N ALA A 39 4.14 10.37 -11.37
CA ALA A 39 2.88 10.86 -11.93
C ALA A 39 3.03 12.27 -12.55
N LEU A 40 3.74 13.17 -11.86
CA LEU A 40 4.04 14.50 -12.39
C LEU A 40 4.92 14.43 -13.63
N PHE A 41 5.94 13.57 -13.64
CA PHE A 41 6.80 13.34 -14.80
C PHE A 41 6.02 12.84 -16.03
N LEU A 42 5.01 11.99 -15.81
CA LEU A 42 4.13 11.48 -16.86
C LEU A 42 3.04 12.49 -17.29
N GLY A 43 3.03 13.71 -16.73
CA GLY A 43 2.10 14.77 -17.09
C GLY A 43 0.71 14.64 -16.45
N VAL A 44 0.57 13.86 -15.37
CA VAL A 44 -0.67 13.82 -14.59
C VAL A 44 -0.89 15.19 -13.94
N LYS A 45 -2.13 15.69 -14.02
CA LYS A 45 -2.48 17.01 -13.45
C LYS A 45 -2.18 17.05 -11.95
N PRO A 46 -1.59 18.15 -11.43
CA PRO A 46 -1.25 18.26 -10.00
C PRO A 46 -2.43 18.01 -9.05
N ASP A 47 -3.64 18.47 -9.41
CA ASP A 47 -4.84 18.23 -8.60
C ASP A 47 -5.21 16.74 -8.54
N THR A 48 -5.03 16.01 -9.65
CA THR A 48 -5.24 14.56 -9.70
C THR A 48 -4.19 13.82 -8.87
N VAL A 49 -2.92 14.23 -8.96
CA VAL A 49 -1.85 13.69 -8.11
C VAL A 49 -2.19 13.88 -6.62
N ARG A 50 -2.62 15.09 -6.23
CA ARG A 50 -3.00 15.40 -4.85
C ARG A 50 -4.18 14.54 -4.35
N LEU A 51 -5.18 14.31 -5.20
CA LEU A 51 -6.32 13.45 -4.84
C LEU A 51 -5.88 12.01 -4.61
N ILE A 52 -4.98 11.49 -5.44
CA ILE A 52 -4.45 10.13 -5.30
C ILE A 52 -3.56 10.03 -4.06
N GLU A 53 -2.65 10.99 -3.83
CA GLU A 53 -1.83 11.04 -2.60
C GLU A 53 -2.70 10.99 -1.34
N LYS A 54 -3.77 11.79 -1.28
CA LYS A 54 -4.70 11.78 -0.15
C LYS A 54 -5.35 10.41 0.05
N GLN A 55 -5.70 9.71 -1.04
CA GLN A 55 -6.27 8.37 -0.96
C GLN A 55 -5.25 7.33 -0.52
N LEU A 56 -4.01 7.43 -1.00
CA LEU A 56 -2.90 6.57 -0.57
C LEU A 56 -2.61 6.77 0.92
N ASP A 57 -2.57 8.01 1.40
CA ASP A 57 -2.37 8.34 2.82
C ASP A 57 -3.50 7.76 3.70
N THR A 58 -4.75 7.91 3.26
CA THR A 58 -5.91 7.34 3.97
C THR A 58 -5.79 5.82 4.06
N CYS A 59 -5.49 5.18 2.93
CA CYS A 59 -5.28 3.73 2.87
C CYS A 59 -4.14 3.29 3.81
N TRP A 60 -3.03 4.03 3.84
CA TRP A 60 -1.92 3.73 4.73
C TRP A 60 -2.32 3.86 6.19
N GLN A 61 -3.00 4.95 6.60
CA GLN A 61 -3.44 5.13 7.99
C GLN A 61 -4.38 4.00 8.46
N ASP A 62 -5.29 3.56 7.60
CA ASP A 62 -6.23 2.48 7.90
C ASP A 62 -5.55 1.11 8.04
N ASN A 63 -4.40 0.93 7.37
CA ASN A 63 -3.74 -0.36 7.20
C ASN A 63 -2.34 -0.45 7.82
N LYS A 64 -1.79 0.62 8.40
CA LYS A 64 -0.43 0.64 8.97
C LYS A 64 -0.21 -0.42 10.06
N GLY A 65 -1.27 -0.87 10.72
CA GLY A 65 -1.20 -1.98 11.69
C GLY A 65 -0.99 -3.37 11.05
N LEU A 66 -0.90 -3.46 9.72
CA LEU A 66 -0.49 -4.66 8.99
C LEU A 66 1.04 -4.74 8.83
N LEU A 67 1.74 -3.61 8.97
CA LEU A 67 3.20 -3.52 8.85
C LEU A 67 3.88 -4.07 10.12
N GLY A 68 5.15 -4.43 10.00
CA GLY A 68 5.99 -4.94 11.09
C GLY A 68 6.29 -3.92 12.18
#